data_AF-A0AAU6JFL0-F1
#
_entry.id   AF-A0AAU6JFL0-F1
#
_cell.length_a   1.000
_cell.length_b   1.000
_cell.length_c   1.000
_cell.angle_alpha   90.00
_cell.angle_beta   90.00
_cell.angle_gamma   90.00
#
_symmetry.space_group_name_H-M   'P 1'
#
loop_
_entity.id
_entity.type
_entity.pdbx_description
1 polymer ?
#
loop_
_entity_poly.entity_id
_entity_poly.type
_entity_poly.pdbx_seq_one_letter_code
_entity_poly.pdbx_strand_id
1 'polypeptide(L)'
;MTQNHSSQNNSSQSGGPKSGRPLAVFDLDNTLADTAHRQRFLERKPRDWAAFFAAAPHDPPLTEGVTLALESARECEVVYLTGRPERCRRDTLAWLAAHGLPEGRVWMRRNDDRRPARGTKLEVLRRLARDREIRVLVDDDELVCQDAERAGFSVVRARWAAESGALKEAQEGEGRT
;
A
#
# COMPACT_ATOMS: atom_id res chain seq x y z
N MET A 1 -10.73 -43.43 46.93
CA MET A 1 -9.42 -43.75 46.33
C MET A 1 -9.63 -43.74 44.82
N THR A 2 -9.37 -42.61 44.14
CA THR A 2 -8.24 -42.39 43.19
C THR A 2 -8.39 -43.24 41.90
N GLN A 3 -8.42 -42.74 40.65
CA GLN A 3 -7.87 -41.53 40.00
C GLN A 3 -8.66 -41.15 38.72
N ASN A 4 -8.63 -39.86 38.41
CA ASN A 4 -8.86 -39.23 37.09
C ASN A 4 -7.77 -39.61 36.07
N HIS A 5 -8.15 -39.79 34.80
CA HIS A 5 -7.32 -39.64 33.59
C HIS A 5 -8.27 -39.15 32.49
N SER A 6 -7.99 -38.21 31.59
CA SER A 6 -6.90 -37.28 31.37
C SER A 6 -7.45 -36.27 30.35
N SER A 7 -7.10 -35.01 30.53
CA SER A 7 -7.41 -33.89 29.65
C SER A 7 -6.81 -34.06 28.25
N GLN A 8 -7.53 -33.59 27.22
CA GLN A 8 -6.89 -33.00 26.03
C GLN A 8 -7.62 -31.71 25.68
N ASN A 9 -6.94 -30.59 25.99
CA ASN A 9 -7.29 -29.26 25.55
C ASN A 9 -6.18 -28.85 24.57
N ASN A 10 -6.45 -28.80 23.27
CA ASN A 10 -5.43 -28.47 22.27
C ASN A 10 -5.48 -26.97 21.96
N SER A 11 -4.60 -26.26 22.67
CA SER A 11 -4.00 -24.95 22.42
C SER A 11 -4.47 -24.16 21.19
N SER A 12 -5.10 -23.02 21.48
CA SER A 12 -5.11 -21.82 20.67
C SER A 12 -3.67 -21.33 20.39
N GLN A 13 -3.41 -20.96 19.14
CA GLN A 13 -2.15 -20.35 18.72
C GLN A 13 -1.95 -19.00 19.41
N SER A 14 -0.94 -18.90 20.27
CA SER A 14 -0.51 -17.66 20.90
C SER A 14 0.65 -17.05 20.12
N GLY A 15 0.36 -16.03 19.29
CA GLY A 15 1.38 -15.10 18.81
C GLY A 15 1.75 -14.13 19.94
N GLY A 16 3.02 -14.08 20.31
CA GLY A 16 3.52 -13.12 21.31
C GLY A 16 3.22 -11.66 20.93
N PRO A 17 3.32 -10.72 21.89
CA PRO A 17 3.01 -9.32 21.63
C PRO A 17 3.94 -8.76 20.55
N LYS A 18 3.34 -8.24 19.46
CA LYS A 18 4.08 -7.53 18.41
C LYS A 18 4.71 -6.28 19.04
N SER A 19 6.02 -6.10 18.88
CA SER A 19 6.78 -5.03 19.55
C SER A 19 6.87 -3.76 18.71
N GLY A 20 6.73 -2.57 19.32
CA GLY A 20 6.88 -1.27 18.65
C GLY A 20 5.56 -0.59 18.30
N ARG A 21 5.62 0.66 17.82
CA ARG A 21 4.41 1.40 17.41
C ARG A 21 3.67 0.64 16.28
N PRO A 22 2.36 0.70 16.18
CA PRO A 22 1.66 0.08 15.06
C PRO A 22 2.04 0.76 13.72
N LEU A 23 1.85 0.06 12.60
CA LEU A 23 2.12 0.58 11.27
C LEU A 23 0.84 1.17 10.66
N ALA A 24 0.95 2.35 10.06
CA ALA A 24 -0.05 2.86 9.13
C ALA A 24 0.55 2.79 7.73
N VAL A 25 -0.05 1.95 6.87
CA VAL A 25 0.47 1.67 5.53
C VAL A 25 -0.29 2.50 4.51
N PHE A 26 0.41 3.27 3.70
CA PHE A 26 -0.19 4.14 2.68
C PHE A 26 0.31 3.75 1.29
N ASP A 27 -0.62 3.60 0.35
CA ASP A 27 -0.30 3.69 -1.06
C ASP A 27 0.08 5.13 -1.47
N LEU A 28 0.62 5.30 -2.68
CA LEU A 28 0.99 6.58 -3.25
C LEU A 28 0.03 7.06 -4.35
N ASP A 29 -0.18 6.27 -5.40
CA ASP A 29 -0.83 6.75 -6.63
C ASP A 29 -2.34 6.84 -6.39
N ASN A 30 -2.93 8.02 -6.58
CA ASN A 30 -4.33 8.36 -6.22
C ASN A 30 -4.68 8.23 -4.71
N THR A 31 -3.72 7.83 -3.87
CA THR A 31 -3.87 7.83 -2.41
C THR A 31 -3.24 9.07 -1.79
N LEU A 32 -1.95 9.31 -2.03
CA LEU A 32 -1.23 10.50 -1.56
C LEU A 32 -0.93 11.48 -2.69
N ALA A 33 -0.81 10.97 -3.91
CA ALA A 33 -0.33 11.69 -5.08
C ALA A 33 -1.38 11.59 -6.21
N ASP A 34 -1.87 12.74 -6.70
CA ASP A 34 -2.81 12.79 -7.81
C ASP A 34 -2.09 12.43 -9.12
N THR A 35 -2.58 11.38 -9.79
CA THR A 35 -1.99 10.89 -11.04
C THR A 35 -2.67 11.42 -12.30
N ALA A 36 -3.72 12.25 -12.18
CA ALA A 36 -4.60 12.63 -13.27
C ALA A 36 -3.86 13.12 -14.52
N HIS A 37 -2.84 13.99 -14.38
CA HIS A 37 -2.12 14.57 -15.54
C HIS A 37 -1.32 13.55 -16.34
N ARG A 38 -0.94 12.42 -15.73
CA ARG A 38 -0.16 11.36 -16.38
C ARG A 38 -1.02 10.19 -16.88
N GLN A 39 -2.29 10.09 -16.52
CA GLN A 39 -3.17 9.00 -16.98
C GLN A 39 -3.29 8.92 -18.51
N ARG A 40 -3.17 10.05 -19.21
CA ARG A 40 -3.14 10.11 -20.68
C ARG A 40 -2.12 9.18 -21.34
N PHE A 41 -1.04 8.84 -20.66
CA PHE A 41 -0.02 7.90 -21.17
C PHE A 41 -0.52 6.44 -21.22
N LEU A 42 -1.62 6.14 -20.53
CA LEU A 42 -2.21 4.80 -20.43
C LEU A 42 -3.49 4.62 -21.26
N GLU A 43 -4.00 5.69 -21.87
CA GLU A 43 -5.24 5.68 -22.66
C GLU A 43 -5.08 4.98 -24.02
N ARG A 44 -3.87 5.02 -24.60
CA ARG A 44 -3.58 4.44 -25.91
C ARG A 44 -2.80 3.13 -25.77
N LYS A 45 -2.96 2.24 -26.76
CA LYS A 45 -2.20 0.99 -26.86
C LYS A 45 -1.11 1.11 -27.95
N PRO A 46 0.13 0.68 -27.68
CA PRO A 46 0.64 0.20 -26.39
C PRO A 46 0.71 1.35 -25.36
N ARG A 47 0.44 1.04 -24.09
CA ARG A 47 0.52 2.00 -22.99
C ARG A 47 1.96 2.45 -22.76
N ASP A 48 2.17 3.75 -22.58
CA ASP A 48 3.49 4.35 -22.34
C ASP A 48 3.80 4.43 -20.84
N TRP A 49 4.22 3.30 -20.30
CA TRP A 49 4.62 3.17 -18.90
C TRP A 49 5.85 4.00 -18.54
N ALA A 50 6.76 4.20 -19.50
CA ALA A 50 7.97 4.96 -19.25
C ALA A 50 7.61 6.43 -19.02
N ALA A 51 6.79 7.02 -19.89
CA ALA A 51 6.32 8.39 -19.73
C ALA A 51 5.41 8.56 -18.51
N PHE A 52 4.53 7.57 -18.23
CA PHE A 52 3.69 7.58 -17.03
C PHE A 52 4.52 7.74 -15.75
N PHE A 53 5.55 6.90 -15.56
CA PHE A 53 6.37 6.97 -14.35
C PHE A 53 7.36 8.14 -14.34
N ALA A 54 7.86 8.57 -15.50
CA ALA A 54 8.72 9.75 -15.60
C ALA A 54 7.99 11.04 -15.19
N ALA A 55 6.67 11.07 -15.30
CA ALA A 55 5.85 12.22 -14.90
C ALA A 55 5.43 12.23 -13.42
N ALA A 56 5.68 11.14 -12.67
CA ALA A 56 5.34 11.02 -11.25
C ALA A 56 5.95 12.08 -10.30
N PRO A 57 7.16 12.63 -10.55
CA PRO A 57 7.71 13.71 -9.73
C PRO A 57 6.85 14.99 -9.73
N HIS A 58 5.93 15.11 -10.68
CA HIS A 58 5.04 16.26 -10.85
C HIS A 58 3.62 16.02 -10.34
N ASP A 59 3.37 14.89 -9.68
CA ASP A 59 2.06 14.61 -9.08
C ASP A 59 1.73 15.68 -8.01
N PRO A 60 0.57 16.34 -8.08
CA PRO A 60 0.07 17.14 -6.98
C PRO A 60 -0.22 16.28 -5.74
N PRO A 61 -0.01 16.78 -4.51
CA PRO A 61 -0.44 16.07 -3.31
C PRO A 61 -1.96 16.05 -3.19
N LEU A 62 -2.52 14.94 -2.72
CA LEU A 62 -3.93 14.83 -2.33
C LEU A 62 -4.07 15.19 -0.85
N THR A 63 -4.73 16.31 -0.57
CA THR A 63 -4.80 16.92 0.77
C THR A 63 -5.33 15.94 1.83
N GLU A 64 -6.37 15.18 1.51
CA GLU A 64 -7.01 14.20 2.38
C GLU A 64 -6.03 13.09 2.78
N GLY A 65 -5.33 12.50 1.80
CA GLY A 65 -4.34 11.46 2.04
C GLY A 65 -3.15 11.97 2.84
N VAL A 66 -2.62 13.15 2.50
CA VAL A 66 -1.49 13.76 3.21
C VAL A 66 -1.85 14.07 4.66
N THR A 67 -3.02 14.64 4.90
CA THR A 67 -3.51 14.93 6.26
C THR A 67 -3.61 13.66 7.08
N LEU A 68 -4.23 12.61 6.52
CA LEU A 68 -4.36 11.32 7.19
C LEU A 68 -3.01 10.67 7.51
N ALA A 69 -2.02 10.80 6.62
CA ALA A 69 -0.66 10.30 6.87
C ALA A 69 0.04 11.06 8.02
N LEU A 70 -0.09 12.38 8.06
CA LEU A 70 0.48 13.22 9.12
C LEU A 70 -0.18 12.97 10.48
N GLU A 71 -1.51 12.80 10.51
CA GLU A 71 -2.24 12.45 11.73
C GLU A 71 -1.86 11.04 12.21
N SER A 72 -1.82 10.07 11.30
CA SER A 72 -1.41 8.69 11.61
C SER A 72 0.00 8.63 12.20
N ALA A 73 0.92 9.50 11.76
CA ALA A 73 2.29 9.57 12.26
C ALA A 73 2.40 9.99 13.74
N ARG A 74 1.32 10.47 14.37
CA ARG A 74 1.29 10.76 15.81
C ARG A 74 1.28 9.50 16.67
N GLU A 75 0.69 8.41 16.17
CA GLU A 75 0.48 7.17 16.92
C GLU A 75 1.14 5.96 16.25
N CYS A 76 1.29 6.00 14.93
CA CYS A 76 1.83 4.92 14.11
C CYS A 76 3.20 5.27 13.50
N GLU A 77 3.99 4.26 13.15
CA GLU A 77 5.06 4.41 12.18
C GLU A 77 4.45 4.36 10.78
N VAL A 78 4.76 5.34 9.92
CA VAL A 78 4.23 5.39 8.56
C VAL A 78 5.11 4.53 7.64
N VAL A 79 4.45 3.69 6.85
CA VAL A 79 5.09 2.84 5.83
C VAL A 79 4.40 3.10 4.50
N TYR A 80 5.16 3.24 3.44
CA TYR A 80 4.64 3.44 2.10
C TYR A 80 4.69 2.11 1.33
N LEU A 81 3.60 1.76 0.64
CA LEU A 81 3.47 0.54 -0.15
C LEU A 81 2.89 0.88 -1.52
N THR A 82 3.75 0.99 -2.53
CA THR A 82 3.36 1.48 -3.86
C THR A 82 3.67 0.48 -4.95
N GLY A 83 2.83 0.49 -5.99
CA GLY A 83 3.12 -0.22 -7.23
C GLY A 83 4.28 0.39 -8.03
N ARG A 84 4.64 1.66 -7.77
CA ARG A 84 5.73 2.34 -8.50
C ARG A 84 6.98 1.43 -8.52
N PRO A 85 7.62 1.27 -9.69
CA PRO A 85 8.77 0.40 -9.80
C PRO A 85 9.99 0.98 -9.08
N GLU A 86 10.89 0.10 -8.66
CA GLU A 86 12.09 0.43 -7.87
C GLU A 86 12.96 1.52 -8.52
N ARG A 87 12.99 1.60 -9.85
CA ARG A 87 13.69 2.68 -10.59
C ARG A 87 13.17 4.09 -10.25
N CYS A 88 11.95 4.22 -9.75
CA CYS A 88 11.36 5.49 -9.31
C CYS A 88 11.72 5.86 -7.87
N ARG A 89 12.45 5.02 -7.12
CA ARG A 89 12.68 5.21 -5.67
C ARG A 89 13.22 6.59 -5.33
N ARG A 90 14.26 7.04 -6.02
CA ARG A 90 14.88 8.34 -5.75
C ARG A 90 13.86 9.46 -5.87
N ASP A 91 13.09 9.45 -6.95
CA ASP A 91 12.14 10.52 -7.24
C ASP A 91 10.93 10.46 -6.30
N THR A 92 10.46 9.26 -5.94
CA THR A 92 9.41 9.07 -4.93
C THR A 92 9.85 9.58 -3.54
N LEU A 93 11.08 9.28 -3.11
CA LEU A 93 11.60 9.78 -1.82
C LEU A 93 11.73 11.30 -1.82
N ALA A 94 12.23 11.88 -2.92
CA ALA A 94 12.31 13.33 -3.07
C ALA A 94 10.91 13.98 -3.04
N TRP A 95 9.93 13.37 -3.70
CA TRP A 95 8.54 13.84 -3.69
C TRP A 95 7.92 13.80 -2.28
N LEU A 96 8.10 12.70 -1.54
CA LEU A 96 7.63 12.58 -0.15
C LEU A 96 8.22 13.66 0.75
N ALA A 97 9.53 13.87 0.67
CA ALA A 97 10.22 14.89 1.46
C ALA A 97 9.78 16.31 1.09
N ALA A 98 9.65 16.61 -0.21
CA ALA A 98 9.22 17.93 -0.71
C ALA A 98 7.81 18.31 -0.23
N HIS A 99 6.93 17.34 -0.03
CA HIS A 99 5.56 17.55 0.46
C HIS A 99 5.42 17.37 1.98
N GLY A 100 6.53 17.23 2.71
CA GLY A 100 6.54 17.17 4.17
C GLY A 100 5.91 15.90 4.76
N LEU A 101 5.88 14.81 4.00
CA LEU A 101 5.35 13.55 4.49
C LEU A 101 6.30 12.92 5.54
N PRO A 102 5.75 12.14 6.50
CA PRO A 102 6.56 11.47 7.52
C PRO A 102 7.66 10.60 6.92
N GLU A 103 8.84 10.55 7.55
CA GLU A 103 9.85 9.57 7.18
C GLU A 103 9.33 8.15 7.42
N GLY A 104 9.54 7.27 6.44
CA GLY A 104 9.00 5.92 6.48
C GLY A 104 9.63 5.01 5.46
N ARG A 105 9.56 3.69 5.72
CA ARG A 105 10.05 2.69 4.76
C ARG A 105 9.14 2.69 3.53
N VAL A 106 9.73 2.74 2.33
CA VAL A 106 9.00 2.65 1.06
C VAL A 106 9.20 1.27 0.44
N TRP A 107 8.14 0.47 0.44
CA TRP A 107 8.03 -0.78 -0.31
C TRP A 107 7.56 -0.47 -1.73
N MET A 108 8.34 -0.91 -2.71
CA MET A 108 8.13 -0.62 -4.12
C MET A 108 8.16 -1.92 -4.90
N ARG A 109 7.55 -1.90 -6.08
CA ARG A 109 7.57 -3.03 -7.00
C ARG A 109 8.97 -3.21 -7.59
N ARG A 110 9.43 -4.46 -7.72
CA ARG A 110 10.69 -4.74 -8.45
C ARG A 110 10.53 -4.36 -9.93
N ASN A 111 11.59 -3.86 -10.55
CA ASN A 111 11.52 -3.33 -11.93
C ASN A 111 10.97 -4.30 -12.98
N ASP A 112 11.14 -5.60 -12.75
CA ASP A 112 10.77 -6.73 -13.61
C ASP A 112 9.48 -7.45 -13.18
N ASP A 113 8.88 -7.08 -12.03
CA ASP A 113 7.71 -7.77 -11.50
C ASP A 113 6.41 -7.31 -12.16
N ARG A 114 5.80 -8.21 -12.92
CA ARG A 114 4.55 -7.97 -13.68
C ARG A 114 3.30 -8.57 -13.02
N ARG A 115 3.37 -8.97 -11.75
CA ARG A 115 2.21 -9.52 -11.03
C ARG A 115 1.19 -8.42 -10.70
N PRO A 116 -0.12 -8.72 -10.58
CA PRO A 116 -1.12 -7.74 -10.16
C PRO A 116 -0.80 -7.06 -8.83
N ALA A 117 -1.19 -5.80 -8.68
CA ALA A 117 -0.94 -4.99 -7.48
C ALA A 117 -1.49 -5.67 -6.21
N ARG A 118 -2.75 -6.14 -6.24
CA ARG A 118 -3.38 -6.86 -5.12
C ARG A 118 -2.54 -8.00 -4.55
N GLY A 119 -1.92 -8.80 -5.43
CA GLY A 119 -1.11 -9.95 -5.01
C GLY A 119 0.19 -9.53 -4.34
N THR A 120 0.90 -8.59 -4.97
CA THR A 120 2.19 -8.09 -4.45
C THR A 120 2.02 -7.29 -3.16
N LYS A 121 1.02 -6.41 -3.09
CA LYS A 121 0.71 -5.62 -1.89
C LYS A 121 0.28 -6.51 -0.73
N LEU A 122 -0.58 -7.50 -0.97
CA LEU A 122 -1.02 -8.44 0.07
C LEU A 122 0.13 -9.30 0.62
N GLU A 123 1.08 -9.70 -0.23
CA GLU A 123 2.30 -10.40 0.19
C GLU A 123 3.12 -9.53 1.16
N VAL A 124 3.31 -8.25 0.85
CA VAL A 124 4.04 -7.31 1.71
C VAL A 124 3.29 -7.06 3.03
N LEU A 125 1.97 -6.85 2.99
CA LEU A 125 1.15 -6.66 4.20
C LEU A 125 1.26 -7.85 5.14
N ARG A 126 1.11 -9.08 4.62
CA ARG A 126 1.27 -10.31 5.40
C ARG A 126 2.66 -10.45 6.00
N ARG A 127 3.70 -10.05 5.26
CA ARG A 127 5.07 -10.06 5.76
C ARG A 127 5.24 -9.08 6.92
N LEU A 128 4.82 -7.83 6.75
CA LEU A 128 4.90 -6.80 7.79
C LEU A 128 4.10 -7.19 9.04
N ALA A 129 2.93 -7.80 8.84
CA ALA A 129 2.04 -8.22 9.91
C ALA A 129 2.60 -9.34 10.79
N ARG A 130 3.67 -10.03 10.38
CA ARG A 130 4.36 -11.03 11.23
C ARG A 130 5.07 -10.36 12.41
N ASP A 131 5.62 -9.17 12.18
CA ASP A 131 6.51 -8.51 13.14
C ASP A 131 5.82 -7.35 13.87
N ARG A 132 4.87 -6.67 13.20
CA ARG A 132 4.21 -5.45 13.68
C ARG A 132 2.70 -5.49 13.48
N GLU A 133 1.95 -4.82 14.35
CA GLU A 133 0.53 -4.55 14.09
C GLU A 133 0.43 -3.62 12.88
N ILE A 134 -0.45 -3.93 11.93
CA ILE A 134 -0.86 -2.98 10.89
C ILE A 134 -2.18 -2.40 11.35
N ARG A 135 -2.16 -1.14 11.78
CA ARG A 135 -3.36 -0.41 12.23
C ARG A 135 -4.34 -0.21 11.09
N VAL A 136 -3.81 0.20 9.94
CA VAL A 136 -4.61 0.54 8.77
C VAL A 136 -3.76 0.42 7.50
N LEU A 137 -4.41 -0.04 6.43
CA LEU A 137 -3.99 0.18 5.05
C LEU A 137 -4.85 1.28 4.44
N VAL A 138 -4.23 2.26 3.78
CA VAL A 138 -4.91 3.28 2.98
C VAL A 138 -4.52 3.08 1.52
N ASP A 139 -5.49 2.79 0.65
CA ASP A 139 -5.27 2.45 -0.76
C ASP A 139 -6.50 2.86 -1.61
N ASP A 140 -6.28 3.27 -2.86
CA ASP A 140 -7.37 3.63 -3.80
C ASP A 140 -7.86 2.42 -4.61
N ASP A 141 -7.01 1.39 -4.75
CA ASP A 141 -7.31 0.21 -5.54
C ASP A 141 -8.34 -0.67 -4.80
N GLU A 142 -9.55 -0.70 -5.33
CA GLU A 142 -10.69 -1.42 -4.76
C GLU A 142 -10.44 -2.93 -4.63
N LEU A 143 -9.63 -3.54 -5.51
CA LEU A 143 -9.31 -4.97 -5.41
C LEU A 143 -8.21 -5.24 -4.38
N VAL A 144 -7.23 -4.35 -4.25
CA VAL A 144 -6.26 -4.38 -3.14
C VAL A 144 -7.01 -4.27 -1.80
N CYS A 145 -7.91 -3.30 -1.68
CA CYS A 145 -8.70 -3.06 -0.47
C CYS A 145 -9.54 -4.28 -0.10
N GLN A 146 -10.26 -4.86 -1.06
CA GLN A 146 -11.08 -6.07 -0.82
C GLN A 146 -10.23 -7.26 -0.37
N ASP A 147 -9.09 -7.50 -1.02
CA ASP A 147 -8.22 -8.63 -0.66
C ASP A 147 -7.54 -8.43 0.70
N ALA A 148 -7.21 -7.19 1.07
CA ALA A 148 -6.69 -6.86 2.39
C ALA A 148 -7.75 -7.05 3.49
N GLU A 149 -8.98 -6.58 3.29
CA GLU A 149 -10.10 -6.79 4.21
C GLU A 149 -10.40 -8.29 4.39
N ARG A 150 -10.45 -9.07 3.30
CA ARG A 150 -10.62 -10.54 3.36
C ARG A 150 -9.49 -11.23 4.14
N ALA A 151 -8.30 -10.66 4.14
CA ALA A 151 -7.16 -11.14 4.90
C ALA A 151 -7.14 -10.65 6.36
N GLY A 152 -8.14 -9.88 6.80
CA GLY A 152 -8.29 -9.39 8.17
C GLY A 152 -7.60 -8.06 8.47
N PHE A 153 -7.20 -7.30 7.46
CA PHE A 153 -6.64 -5.96 7.65
C PHE A 153 -7.76 -4.91 7.70
N SER A 154 -7.60 -3.92 8.60
CA SER A 154 -8.39 -2.70 8.56
C SER A 154 -7.96 -1.83 7.37
N VAL A 155 -8.93 -1.32 6.60
CA VAL A 155 -8.68 -0.56 5.38
C VAL A 155 -9.45 0.76 5.38
N VAL A 156 -8.80 1.82 4.91
CA VAL A 156 -9.44 3.06 4.47
C VAL A 156 -9.32 3.12 2.95
N ARG A 157 -10.46 3.14 2.26
CA ARG A 157 -10.50 3.23 0.80
C ARG A 157 -10.34 4.69 0.38
N ALA A 158 -9.24 5.02 -0.29
CA ALA A 158 -8.95 6.37 -0.76
C ALA A 158 -9.82 6.71 -1.98
N ARG A 159 -10.88 7.50 -1.77
CA ARG A 159 -11.87 7.86 -2.81
C ARG A 159 -11.88 9.35 -3.16
N TRP A 160 -10.82 10.07 -2.80
CA TRP A 160 -10.70 11.52 -2.99
C TRP A 160 -10.03 11.92 -4.31
N ALA A 161 -9.33 10.99 -4.99
CA ALA A 161 -8.80 11.23 -6.32
C ALA A 161 -9.87 11.01 -7.41
N ALA A 162 -9.68 11.66 -8.57
CA ALA A 162 -10.50 11.40 -9.74
C ALA A 162 -10.29 9.97 -10.25
N GLU A 163 -11.39 9.25 -10.53
CA GLU A 163 -11.31 7.87 -10.98
C GLU A 163 -10.70 7.75 -12.39
N SER A 164 -9.89 6.71 -12.59
CA SER A 164 -9.31 6.36 -13.88
C SER A 164 -9.55 4.91 -14.25
N GLY A 165 -10.42 4.68 -15.24
CA GLY A 165 -10.65 3.34 -15.77
C GLY A 165 -9.37 2.72 -16.36
N ALA A 166 -8.59 3.50 -17.11
CA ALA A 166 -7.38 3.02 -17.76
C ALA A 166 -6.27 2.61 -16.77
N LEU A 167 -6.11 3.35 -15.66
CA LEU A 167 -5.16 3.00 -14.61
C LEU A 167 -5.61 1.74 -13.84
N LYS A 168 -6.90 1.67 -13.45
CA LYS A 168 -7.46 0.49 -12.76
C LYS A 168 -7.31 -0.77 -13.62
N GLU A 169 -7.65 -0.71 -14.90
CA GLU A 169 -7.45 -1.83 -15.84
C GLU A 169 -5.98 -2.23 -15.98
N ALA A 170 -5.07 -1.26 -15.94
CA ALA A 170 -3.65 -1.53 -16.04
C ALA A 170 -3.06 -2.19 -14.80
N GLN A 171 -3.51 -1.76 -13.62
CA GLN A 171 -3.11 -2.34 -12.34
C GLN A 171 -3.41 -3.82 -12.25
N GLU A 172 -4.56 -4.20 -12.79
CA GLU A 172 -5.09 -5.55 -12.67
C GLU A 172 -4.75 -6.45 -13.86
N GLY A 173 -4.79 -5.91 -15.08
CA GLY A 173 -4.65 -6.69 -16.30
C GLY A 173 -3.23 -6.81 -16.85
N GLU A 174 -2.37 -5.83 -16.59
CA GLU A 174 -1.01 -5.78 -17.17
C GLU A 174 0.11 -5.86 -16.11
N GLY A 175 -0.21 -5.63 -14.84
CA GLY A 175 0.72 -5.72 -13.71
C GLY A 175 1.93 -4.79 -13.85
N ARG A 176 1.78 -3.68 -14.55
CA ARG A 176 2.88 -2.73 -14.85
C ARG A 176 2.92 -1.52 -13.91
N THR A 177 2.02 -1.49 -12.94
CA THR A 177 1.75 -0.35 -12.04
C THR A 177 2.18 -0.57 -10.62
#